data_AF-A0A078H2A5-F1
#
_entry.id   AF-A0A078H2A5-F1
#
_cell.length_a   1.000
_cell.length_b   1.000
_cell.length_c   1.000
_cell.angle_alpha   90.00
_cell.angle_beta   90.00
_cell.angle_gamma   90.00
#
_symmetry.space_group_name_H-M   'P 1'
#
loop_
_entity.id
_entity.type
_entity.pdbx_description
1 polymer ?
#
loop_
_entity_poly.entity_id
_entity_poly.type
_entity_poly.pdbx_seq_one_letter_code
_entity_poly.pdbx_strand_id
1 'polypeptide(L)'
;MWNKLFDTAVGKLTVLSVLCMLGNEYLAVEKRLPLALIALVDGVLCPSNKDLKLTPRYVEMLSDVESFLAYPWGRESFLTTVPRFLPPLIVGPGANPLQVMRDRLS
;
A
#
# COMPACT_ATOMS: atom_id res chain seq x y z
N MET A 1 12.05 -8.89 1.86
CA MET A 1 12.38 -7.48 2.18
C MET A 1 11.98 -7.11 3.59
N TRP A 2 10.82 -7.56 4.08
CA TRP A 2 10.27 -7.18 5.39
C TRP A 2 11.27 -7.20 6.56
N ASN A 3 11.94 -8.32 6.80
CA ASN A 3 12.90 -8.45 7.91
C ASN A 3 14.08 -7.48 7.77
N LYS A 4 14.52 -7.16 6.54
CA LYS A 4 15.62 -6.21 6.31
C LYS A 4 15.22 -4.80 6.77
N LEU A 5 13.99 -4.39 6.51
CA LEU A 5 13.51 -3.06 6.88
C LEU A 5 13.17 -2.97 8.37
N PHE A 6 12.45 -3.97 8.88
CA PHE A 6 11.76 -3.84 10.16
C PHE A 6 12.29 -4.73 11.29
N ASP A 7 12.89 -5.88 10.96
CA ASP A 7 13.30 -6.90 11.93
C ASP A 7 12.16 -7.35 12.88
N THR A 8 10.91 -7.35 12.39
CA THR A 8 9.72 -7.74 13.17
C THR A 8 8.87 -8.74 12.40
N ALA A 9 7.98 -9.44 13.12
CA ALA A 9 6.92 -10.23 12.51
C ALA A 9 5.99 -9.36 11.63
N VAL A 10 5.46 -9.98 10.57
CA VAL A 10 4.54 -9.34 9.60
C VAL A 10 3.21 -8.98 10.27
N GLY A 11 2.63 -7.84 9.88
CA GLY A 11 1.24 -7.47 10.23
C GLY A 11 1.04 -6.61 11.48
N LYS A 12 2.12 -6.29 12.22
CA LYS A 12 2.06 -5.36 13.38
C LYS A 12 2.32 -3.90 13.02
N LEU A 13 2.93 -3.63 11.86
CA LEU A 13 3.40 -2.30 11.51
C LEU A 13 2.37 -1.49 10.72
N THR A 14 2.33 -0.20 11.03
CA THR A 14 1.49 0.78 10.35
C THR A 14 2.35 1.84 9.67
N VAL A 15 1.74 2.62 8.78
CA VAL A 15 2.37 3.80 8.17
C VAL A 15 2.86 4.78 9.24
N LEU A 16 2.12 4.94 10.35
CA LEU A 16 2.56 5.79 11.46
C LEU A 16 3.89 5.30 12.07
N SER A 17 4.05 3.99 12.27
CA SER A 17 5.32 3.42 12.73
C SER A 17 6.47 3.74 11.78
N VAL A 18 6.22 3.68 10.46
CA VAL A 18 7.21 4.02 9.43
C VAL A 18 7.58 5.51 9.47
N LEU A 19 6.61 6.40 9.64
CA LEU A 19 6.87 7.84 9.77
C LEU A 19 7.72 8.15 11.01
N CYS A 20 7.45 7.49 12.13
CA CYS A 20 8.30 7.58 13.33
C CYS A 20 9.73 7.09 13.05
N MET A 21 9.91 6.00 12.31
CA MET A 21 11.23 5.50 11.91
C MET A 21 11.96 6.52 11.02
N LEU A 22 11.27 7.15 10.05
CA LEU A 22 11.84 8.17 9.17
C LEU A 22 12.28 9.43 9.92
N GLY A 23 11.61 9.76 11.03
CA GLY A 23 11.99 10.84 11.94
C GLY A 23 13.24 10.54 12.78
N ASN A 24 13.71 9.29 12.84
CA ASN A 24 14.92 8.93 13.57
C ASN A 24 16.18 9.37 12.79
N GLU A 25 17.00 10.23 13.40
CA GLU A 25 18.25 10.71 12.79
C GLU A 25 19.26 9.58 12.54
N TYR A 26 19.26 8.55 13.39
CA TYR A 26 20.14 7.38 13.30
C TYR A 26 19.61 6.28 12.36
N LEU A 27 18.51 6.54 11.65
CA LEU A 27 18.00 5.59 10.66
C LEU A 27 19.02 5.37 9.54
N ALA A 28 19.38 4.11 9.32
CA ALA A 28 20.28 3.67 8.26
C ALA A 28 19.83 4.21 6.89
N VAL A 29 20.78 4.78 6.14
CA VAL A 29 20.51 5.55 4.91
C VAL A 29 19.78 4.71 3.86
N GLU A 30 20.18 3.46 3.71
CA GLU A 30 19.59 2.49 2.78
C GLU A 30 18.12 2.15 3.07
N LYS A 31 17.64 2.39 4.31
CA LYS A 31 16.24 2.17 4.69
C LYS A 31 15.36 3.38 4.38
N ARG A 32 15.93 4.58 4.27
CA ARG A 32 15.16 5.83 4.17
C ARG A 32 14.26 5.85 2.94
N LEU A 33 14.80 5.54 1.75
CA LEU A 33 14.01 5.56 0.52
C LEU A 33 12.91 4.48 0.52
N PRO A 34 13.19 3.18 0.80
CA PRO A 34 12.13 2.17 0.88
C PRO A 34 11.03 2.50 1.88
N LEU A 35 11.38 3.05 3.05
CA LEU A 35 10.42 3.46 4.07
C LEU A 35 9.57 4.66 3.62
N ALA A 36 10.16 5.64 2.93
CA ALA A 36 9.40 6.75 2.36
C ALA A 36 8.43 6.29 1.27
N LEU A 37 8.86 5.36 0.41
CA LEU A 37 8.02 4.81 -0.66
C LEU A 37 6.84 4.00 -0.12
N ILE A 38 7.04 3.15 0.90
CA ILE A 38 5.93 2.41 1.49
C ILE A 38 4.97 3.33 2.25
N ALA A 39 5.47 4.36 2.93
CA ALA A 39 4.64 5.36 3.59
C ALA A 39 3.76 6.12 2.57
N LEU A 40 4.31 6.45 1.40
CA LEU A 40 3.52 7.05 0.30
C LEU A 40 2.46 6.08 -0.23
N VAL A 41 2.83 4.84 -0.51
CA VAL A 41 1.89 3.86 -1.09
C VAL A 41 0.81 3.44 -0.10
N ASP A 42 1.16 2.89 1.07
CA ASP A 42 0.18 2.41 2.03
C ASP A 42 -0.50 3.55 2.82
N GLY A 43 0.08 4.75 2.82
CA GLY A 43 -0.49 5.91 3.52
C GLY A 43 -1.41 6.77 2.64
N VAL A 44 -1.10 6.88 1.35
CA VAL A 44 -1.78 7.84 0.46
C VAL A 44 -2.40 7.15 -0.75
N LEU A 45 -1.62 6.38 -1.51
CA LEU A 45 -2.08 5.86 -2.80
C LEU A 45 -3.05 4.69 -2.65
N CYS A 46 -2.68 3.69 -1.86
CA CYS A 46 -3.42 2.44 -1.69
C CYS A 46 -3.65 2.14 -0.18
N PRO A 47 -4.31 3.03 0.58
CA PRO A 47 -4.49 2.83 2.01
C PRO A 47 -5.35 1.59 2.27
N SER A 48 -4.77 0.54 2.82
CA SER A 48 -5.39 -0.79 2.89
C SER A 48 -6.59 -0.87 3.84
N ASN A 49 -6.53 -0.16 4.96
CA ASN A 49 -7.58 -0.10 5.99
C ASN A 49 -7.44 1.19 6.82
N LYS A 50 -8.41 1.42 7.72
CA LYS A 50 -8.42 2.58 8.63
C LYS A 50 -7.20 2.66 9.56
N ASP A 51 -6.55 1.52 9.83
CA ASP A 51 -5.39 1.44 10.71
C ASP A 51 -4.07 1.65 9.94
N LEU A 52 -4.14 1.85 8.60
CA LEU A 52 -3.00 2.03 7.70
C LEU A 52 -1.89 1.00 7.92
N LYS A 53 -2.28 -0.28 8.03
CA LYS A 53 -1.31 -1.39 8.13
C LYS A 53 -0.54 -1.52 6.84
N LEU A 54 0.77 -1.81 6.96
CA LEU A 54 1.61 -2.04 5.80
C LEU A 54 1.18 -3.29 5.06
N THR A 55 1.13 -3.21 3.73
CA THR A 55 0.78 -4.30 2.84
C THR A 55 2.03 -5.14 2.56
N PRO A 56 2.12 -6.41 3.00
CA PRO A 56 3.35 -7.21 2.86
C PRO A 56 3.82 -7.34 1.41
N ARG A 57 2.89 -7.46 0.46
CA ARG A 57 3.19 -7.49 -0.98
C ARG A 57 3.94 -6.23 -1.45
N TYR A 58 3.50 -5.05 -1.04
CA TYR A 58 4.14 -3.79 -1.43
C TYR A 58 5.51 -3.64 -0.77
N VAL A 59 5.66 -4.10 0.48
CA VAL A 59 6.98 -4.14 1.15
C VAL A 59 7.95 -5.06 0.41
N GLU A 60 7.50 -6.23 -0.07
CA GLU A 60 8.36 -7.14 -0.83
C GLU A 60 8.80 -6.56 -2.18
N MET A 61 7.95 -5.77 -2.84
CA MET A 61 8.30 -5.10 -4.09
C MET A 61 9.47 -4.12 -3.95
N LEU A 62 9.73 -3.59 -2.75
CA LEU A 62 10.89 -2.70 -2.48
C LEU A 62 12.25 -3.41 -2.58
N SER A 63 12.25 -4.74 -2.75
CA SER A 63 13.47 -5.48 -3.11
C SER A 63 14.06 -5.05 -4.45
N ASP A 64 13.25 -4.49 -5.33
CA ASP A 64 13.66 -3.84 -6.57
C ASP A 64 12.92 -2.50 -6.67
N VAL A 65 13.64 -1.42 -6.33
CA VAL A 65 13.07 -0.06 -6.32
C VAL A 65 12.70 0.40 -7.74
N GLU A 66 13.42 -0.02 -8.78
CA GLU A 66 13.10 0.38 -10.16
C GLU A 66 11.78 -0.24 -10.59
N SER A 67 11.62 -1.55 -10.36
CA SER A 67 10.36 -2.25 -10.60
C SER A 67 9.21 -1.69 -9.75
N PHE A 68 9.49 -1.32 -8.49
CA PHE A 68 8.50 -0.67 -7.63
C PHE A 68 8.04 0.66 -8.21
N LEU A 69 8.95 1.53 -8.68
CA LEU A 69 8.60 2.83 -9.25
C LEU A 69 7.88 2.70 -10.60
N ALA A 70 8.22 1.68 -11.40
CA ALA A 70 7.54 1.37 -12.66
C ALA A 70 6.15 0.73 -12.46
N TYR A 71 5.83 0.24 -11.26
CA TYR A 71 4.53 -0.36 -10.98
C TYR A 71 3.40 0.67 -11.17
N PRO A 72 2.26 0.30 -11.77
CA PRO A 72 1.18 1.24 -12.08
C PRO A 72 0.36 1.61 -10.82
N TRP A 73 0.97 2.29 -9.86
CA TRP A 73 0.35 2.69 -8.58
C TRP A 73 -0.94 3.46 -8.74
N GLY A 74 -1.06 4.28 -9.80
CA GLY A 74 -2.32 4.95 -10.13
C GLY A 74 -3.44 3.94 -10.36
N ARG A 75 -3.25 2.94 -11.23
CA ARG A 75 -4.25 1.90 -11.49
C ARG A 75 -4.57 1.10 -10.23
N GLU A 76 -3.57 0.74 -9.43
CA GLU A 76 -3.76 0.02 -8.16
C GLU A 76 -4.59 0.85 -7.17
N SER A 77 -4.28 2.14 -7.04
CA SER A 77 -5.01 3.10 -6.20
C SER A 77 -6.48 3.22 -6.62
N PHE A 78 -6.74 3.34 -7.93
CA PHE A 78 -8.11 3.35 -8.46
C PHE A 78 -8.86 2.05 -8.11
N LEU A 79 -8.25 0.89 -8.37
CA LEU A 79 -8.89 -0.41 -8.15
C LEU A 79 -9.13 -0.71 -6.67
N THR A 80 -8.24 -0.27 -5.78
CA THR A 80 -8.40 -0.44 -4.32
C THR A 80 -9.45 0.52 -3.74
N THR A 81 -9.65 1.68 -4.36
CA THR A 81 -10.54 2.74 -3.85
C THR A 81 -11.97 2.62 -4.39
N VAL A 82 -12.15 2.32 -5.68
CA VAL A 82 -13.47 2.25 -6.33
C VAL A 82 -14.49 1.36 -5.59
N PRO A 83 -14.14 0.16 -5.11
CA PRO A 83 -15.07 -0.67 -4.34
C PRO A 83 -15.63 0.01 -3.09
N ARG A 84 -14.93 0.99 -2.51
CA ARG A 84 -15.36 1.71 -1.29
C ARG A 84 -16.47 2.72 -1.55
N PHE A 85 -16.62 3.16 -2.80
CA PHE A 85 -17.73 4.02 -3.21
C PHE A 85 -18.98 3.25 -3.59
N LEU A 86 -18.90 1.92 -3.67
CA LEU A 86 -20.04 1.06 -3.92
C LEU A 86 -20.69 0.71 -2.57
N PRO A 87 -22.02 0.85 -2.40
CA PRO A 87 -22.69 0.32 -1.20
C PRO A 87 -22.42 -1.18 -1.09
N PRO A 88 -22.38 -1.73 0.15
CA PRO A 88 -21.91 -3.07 0.43
C PRO A 88 -22.82 -4.10 -0.23
N LEU A 89 -22.45 -4.55 -1.43
CA LEU A 89 -23.04 -5.68 -2.09
C LEU A 89 -21.93 -6.51 -2.71
N ILE A 90 -22.06 -7.81 -2.46
CA ILE A 90 -21.15 -8.89 -2.75
C ILE A 90 -20.68 -8.80 -4.22
N VAL A 91 -19.53 -8.18 -4.43
CA VAL A 91 -18.81 -8.29 -5.70
C VAL A 91 -18.29 -9.72 -5.73
N GLY A 92 -18.83 -10.55 -6.62
CA GLY A 92 -18.37 -11.93 -6.80
C GLY A 92 -16.85 -11.96 -7.04
N PRO A 93 -16.12 -12.97 -6.54
CA PRO A 93 -14.68 -13.08 -6.75
C PRO A 93 -14.34 -12.94 -8.24
N GLY A 94 -13.45 -12.00 -8.58
CA GLY A 94 -12.97 -11.80 -9.95
C GLY A 94 -13.73 -10.77 -10.80
N ALA A 95 -14.79 -10.14 -10.30
CA ALA A 95 -15.44 -9.07 -11.05
C ALA A 95 -14.59 -7.79 -11.10
N ASN A 96 -14.60 -7.10 -12.25
CA ASN A 96 -13.90 -5.83 -12.42
C ASN A 96 -14.65 -4.69 -11.71
N PRO A 97 -14.06 -4.04 -10.68
CA PRO A 97 -14.74 -2.98 -9.93
C PRO A 97 -15.13 -1.77 -10.77
N LEU A 98 -14.35 -1.44 -11.81
CA LEU A 98 -14.64 -0.29 -12.69
C LEU A 98 -15.86 -0.56 -13.56
N GLN A 99 -16.02 -1.78 -14.05
CA GLN A 99 -17.19 -2.16 -14.84
C GLN A 99 -18.45 -2.16 -13.97
N VAL A 100 -18.38 -2.75 -12.76
CA VAL A 100 -19.49 -2.74 -11.80
C VAL A 100 -19.90 -1.31 -11.45
N MET A 101 -18.93 -0.42 -11.21
CA MET A 101 -19.23 0.99 -10.94
C MET A 101 -19.91 1.67 -12.13
N ARG A 102 -19.42 1.42 -13.36
CA ARG A 102 -20.01 1.97 -14.59
C ARG A 102 -21.46 1.54 -14.77
N ASP A 103 -21.73 0.24 -14.71
CA ASP A 103 -23.08 -0.33 -14.94
C ASP A 103 -24.11 0.18 -13.93
N ARG A 104 -23.66 0.62 -12.74
CA ARG A 104 -24.52 1.17 -11.69
C ARG A 104 -24.79 2.67 -11.82
N LEU A 105 -23.95 3.40 -12.55
CA LEU A 105 -24.07 4.84 -12.75
C LEU A 105 -24.81 5.21 -14.04
N SER A 106 -24.94 4.25 -14.98
CA SER A 106 -25.78 4.33 -16.17
C SER A 106 -27.24 4.00 -15.87
#